data_AF-A0A5C7Q453-F1
#
_entry.id   AF-A0A5C7Q453-F1
#
_cell.length_a   1.000
_cell.length_b   1.000
_cell.length_c   1.000
_cell.angle_alpha   90.00
_cell.angle_beta   90.00
_cell.angle_gamma   90.00
#
_symmetry.space_group_name_H-M   'P 1'
#
loop_
_entity.id
_entity.type
_entity.pdbx_description
1 polymer ?
#
loop_
_entity_poly.entity_id
_entity_poly.type
_entity_poly.pdbx_seq_one_letter_code
_entity_poly.pdbx_strand_id
1 'polypeptide(L)'
;MLLCGNKSLNNYAIPESAFGGEENTKRLYNEVPIFLDHDIEKGPSRGTRDLAGMVVNARLENGRPRGDILLSENAAGNELKRLYELGQKAQKVGAKLRNVGMSHVASYQFAKDRKSVESVKEVFSVDLVIRPATTKTLFEGTQNMDEAQLA
;
A
#
# COMPACT_ATOMS: atom_id res chain seq x y z
N MET A 1 -4.88 1.67 6.35
CA MET A 1 -3.45 1.50 6.00
C MET A 1 -3.14 2.25 4.71
N LEU A 2 -1.91 2.74 4.54
CA LEU A 2 -1.46 3.36 3.27
C LEU A 2 -1.21 2.27 2.23
N LEU A 3 -1.88 2.34 1.08
CA LEU A 3 -1.83 1.32 0.03
C LEU A 3 -0.78 1.65 -1.05
N CYS A 4 -0.58 2.94 -1.33
CA CYS A 4 0.43 3.46 -2.24
C CYS A 4 0.85 4.89 -1.87
N GLY A 5 2.15 5.18 -1.93
CA GLY A 5 2.70 6.53 -1.86
C GLY A 5 2.91 7.20 -3.23
N ASN A 6 3.18 8.50 -3.23
CA ASN A 6 3.20 9.30 -4.46
C ASN A 6 4.54 9.28 -5.21
N LYS A 7 5.52 8.52 -4.72
CA LYS A 7 6.83 8.38 -5.35
C LYS A 7 7.36 6.97 -5.17
N SER A 8 7.81 6.34 -6.26
CA SER A 8 8.36 4.99 -6.23
C SER A 8 9.88 4.96 -6.04
N LEU A 9 10.42 3.80 -5.63
CA LEU A 9 11.85 3.50 -5.60
C LEU A 9 12.49 3.61 -6.99
N ASN A 10 11.73 3.34 -8.05
CA ASN A 10 12.15 3.51 -9.44
C ASN A 10 12.06 4.98 -9.90
N ASN A 11 11.83 5.90 -8.96
CA ASN A 11 11.77 7.35 -9.17
C ASN A 11 10.62 7.81 -10.08
N TYR A 12 9.51 7.05 -10.11
CA TYR A 12 8.26 7.47 -10.73
C TYR A 12 7.44 8.33 -9.76
N ALA A 13 6.83 9.40 -10.26
CA ALA A 13 5.83 10.19 -9.53
C ALA A 13 4.43 9.66 -9.82
N ILE A 14 3.63 9.46 -8.77
CA ILE A 14 2.24 9.03 -8.84
C ILE A 14 1.41 10.13 -8.18
N PRO A 15 1.07 11.21 -8.92
CA PRO A 15 0.32 12.33 -8.35
C PRO A 15 -1.10 11.90 -7.98
N GLU A 16 -1.73 12.66 -7.09
CA GLU A 16 -3.13 12.44 -6.70
C GLU A 16 -4.08 12.33 -7.90
N SER A 17 -3.88 13.17 -8.91
CA SER A 17 -4.66 13.18 -10.15
C SER A 17 -4.62 11.84 -10.90
N ALA A 18 -3.56 11.04 -10.73
CA ALA A 18 -3.45 9.73 -11.37
C ALA A 18 -4.46 8.71 -10.84
N PHE A 19 -4.96 8.90 -9.61
CA PHE A 19 -5.99 8.06 -9.02
C PHE A 19 -7.41 8.49 -9.40
N GLY A 20 -7.59 9.63 -10.09
CA GLY A 20 -8.89 10.06 -10.59
C GLY A 20 -9.92 10.44 -9.51
N GLY A 21 -9.47 10.77 -8.29
CA GLY A 21 -10.32 11.17 -7.16
C GLY A 21 -10.86 10.02 -6.32
N GLU A 22 -11.73 10.35 -5.36
CA GLU A 22 -12.25 9.44 -4.33
C GLU A 22 -12.98 8.22 -4.92
N GLU A 23 -13.93 8.45 -5.82
CA GLU A 23 -14.75 7.37 -6.40
C GLU A 23 -13.92 6.40 -7.25
N ASN A 24 -12.97 6.92 -8.03
CA ASN A 24 -12.09 6.05 -8.79
C ASN A 24 -11.08 5.33 -7.88
N THR A 25 -10.65 5.94 -6.77
CA THR A 25 -9.83 5.26 -5.75
C THR A 25 -10.57 4.07 -5.15
N LYS A 26 -11.85 4.24 -4.80
CA LYS A 26 -12.70 3.12 -4.33
C LYS A 26 -12.77 2.00 -5.35
N ARG A 27 -13.05 2.34 -6.62
CA ARG A 27 -13.13 1.38 -7.71
C ARG A 27 -11.81 0.63 -7.94
N LEU A 28 -10.68 1.35 -7.84
CA LEU A 28 -9.36 0.76 -8.06
C LEU A 28 -8.94 -0.18 -6.93
N TYR A 29 -9.37 0.07 -5.69
CA TYR A 29 -8.77 -0.59 -4.53
C TYR A 29 -9.72 -1.47 -3.72
N ASN A 30 -11.04 -1.22 -3.68
CA ASN A 30 -11.92 -2.12 -2.95
C ASN A 30 -11.89 -3.52 -3.57
N GLU A 31 -11.95 -4.54 -2.71
CA GLU A 31 -11.95 -5.96 -3.08
C GLU A 31 -10.64 -6.45 -3.74
N VAL A 32 -9.63 -5.57 -3.84
CA VAL A 32 -8.31 -5.96 -4.31
C VAL A 32 -7.66 -6.92 -3.30
N PRO A 33 -7.14 -8.07 -3.78
CA PRO A 33 -6.52 -9.06 -2.91
C PRO A 33 -5.21 -8.54 -2.31
N ILE A 34 -4.92 -9.01 -1.10
CA ILE A 34 -3.69 -8.74 -0.38
C ILE A 34 -2.92 -10.04 -0.23
N PHE A 35 -1.66 -10.01 -0.64
CA PHE A 35 -0.72 -11.12 -0.49
C PHE A 35 0.44 -10.72 0.42
N LEU A 36 1.14 -11.71 0.94
CA LEU A 36 2.46 -11.52 1.51
C LEU A 36 3.50 -11.69 0.42
N ASP A 37 4.51 -10.81 0.42
CA ASP A 37 5.62 -10.79 -0.53
C ASP A 37 5.21 -10.56 -2.00
N HIS A 38 6.11 -9.91 -2.75
CA HIS A 38 5.96 -9.79 -4.20
C HIS A 38 6.47 -11.08 -4.85
N ASP A 39 5.55 -11.99 -5.19
CA ASP A 39 5.88 -13.12 -6.07
C ASP A 39 5.64 -12.71 -7.52
N ILE A 40 6.67 -12.10 -8.12
CA ILE A 40 6.63 -11.60 -9.50
C ILE A 40 6.45 -12.74 -10.50
N GLU A 41 6.98 -13.93 -10.20
CA GLU A 41 6.89 -15.09 -11.10
C GLU A 41 5.48 -15.67 -11.12
N LYS A 42 4.80 -15.72 -9.97
CA LYS A 42 3.42 -16.18 -9.91
C LYS A 42 2.43 -15.10 -10.36
N GLY A 43 2.70 -13.83 -10.08
CA GLY A 43 1.84 -12.70 -10.46
C GLY A 43 0.37 -12.94 -10.08
N PRO A 44 -0.58 -12.94 -11.04
CA PRO A 44 -2.00 -13.22 -10.77
C PRO A 44 -2.31 -14.70 -10.48
N SER A 45 -1.35 -15.61 -10.66
CA SER A 45 -1.50 -17.06 -10.45
C SER A 45 -1.25 -17.48 -8.99
N ARG A 46 -1.23 -16.52 -8.06
CA ARG A 46 -1.06 -16.78 -6.62
C ARG A 46 -2.24 -17.56 -6.07
N GLY A 47 -1.95 -18.54 -5.22
CA GLY A 47 -2.95 -19.46 -4.70
C GLY A 47 -3.72 -18.87 -3.53
N THR A 48 -4.87 -19.47 -3.21
CA THR A 48 -5.70 -19.07 -2.05
C THR A 48 -4.99 -19.20 -0.69
N ARG A 49 -3.90 -19.98 -0.62
CA ARG A 49 -3.06 -20.09 0.58
C ARG A 49 -2.24 -18.83 0.86
N ASP A 50 -1.92 -18.09 -0.19
CA ASP A 50 -1.09 -16.89 -0.11
C ASP A 50 -1.95 -15.62 0.13
N LEU A 51 -3.27 -15.74 -0.05
CA LEU A 51 -4.23 -14.66 0.17
C LEU A 51 -4.29 -14.31 1.67
N ALA A 52 -3.72 -13.16 2.03
CA ALA A 52 -3.71 -12.66 3.40
C ALA A 52 -4.97 -11.87 3.76
N GLY A 53 -5.69 -11.37 2.76
CA GLY A 53 -6.93 -10.63 2.93
C GLY A 53 -7.35 -9.88 1.68
N MET A 54 -8.22 -8.90 1.86
CA MET A 54 -8.60 -7.95 0.81
C MET A 54 -8.75 -6.54 1.36
N VAL A 55 -8.59 -5.56 0.49
CA VAL A 55 -8.80 -4.15 0.81
C VAL A 55 -10.30 -3.86 0.90
N VAL A 56 -10.72 -3.12 1.92
CA VAL A 56 -12.07 -2.59 2.10
C VAL A 56 -12.01 -1.12 2.52
N ASN A 57 -13.11 -0.38 2.38
CA ASN A 57 -13.19 1.05 2.74
C ASN A 57 -12.03 1.89 2.15
N ALA A 58 -11.71 1.65 0.88
CA ALA A 58 -10.71 2.42 0.17
C ALA A 58 -11.13 3.88 0.05
N ARG A 59 -10.16 4.78 0.17
CA ARG A 59 -10.34 6.23 0.24
C ARG A 59 -9.07 6.95 -0.17
N LEU A 60 -9.20 8.17 -0.66
CA LEU A 60 -8.10 9.04 -1.02
C LEU A 60 -7.86 10.05 0.09
N GLU A 61 -6.77 9.90 0.85
CA GLU A 61 -6.43 10.79 1.96
C GLU A 61 -5.10 11.48 1.71
N ASN A 62 -5.11 12.82 1.70
CA ASN A 62 -3.92 13.63 1.44
C ASN A 62 -3.20 13.21 0.14
N GLY A 63 -4.00 13.01 -0.92
CA GLY A 63 -3.56 12.60 -2.24
C GLY A 63 -2.97 11.19 -2.33
N ARG A 64 -3.22 10.33 -1.33
CA ARG A 64 -2.72 8.96 -1.26
C ARG A 64 -3.83 7.95 -0.97
N PRO A 65 -3.91 6.83 -1.70
CA PRO A 65 -4.90 5.79 -1.45
C PRO A 65 -4.62 5.08 -0.11
N ARG A 66 -5.65 5.02 0.72
CA ARG A 66 -5.72 4.25 1.96
C ARG A 66 -6.90 3.31 1.91
N GLY A 67 -6.83 2.25 2.70
CA GLY A 67 -7.93 1.32 2.89
C GLY A 67 -7.75 0.51 4.17
N ASP A 68 -8.83 -0.08 4.63
CA ASP A 68 -8.81 -1.05 5.71
C ASP A 68 -8.58 -2.44 5.11
N ILE A 69 -8.22 -3.41 5.95
CA ILE A 69 -7.92 -4.78 5.51
C ILE A 69 -8.90 -5.74 6.18
N LEU A 70 -9.65 -6.48 5.37
CA LEU A 70 -10.35 -7.68 5.83
C LEU A 70 -9.40 -8.87 5.72
N LEU A 71 -8.97 -9.40 6.86
CA LEU A 71 -8.01 -10.50 6.94
C LEU A 71 -8.64 -11.85 6.58
N SER A 72 -7.87 -12.70 5.91
CA SER A 72 -8.20 -14.11 5.75
C SER A 72 -7.87 -14.90 7.03
N GLU A 73 -8.70 -15.87 7.38
CA GLU A 73 -8.51 -16.75 8.55
C GLU A 73 -7.54 -17.92 8.22
N ASN A 74 -6.39 -17.61 7.62
CA ASN A 74 -5.38 -18.58 7.23
C ASN A 74 -3.99 -18.17 7.74
N ALA A 75 -2.96 -18.93 7.37
CA ALA A 75 -1.58 -18.63 7.78
C ALA A 75 -1.11 -17.25 7.30
N ALA A 76 -1.42 -16.87 6.04
CA ALA A 76 -1.01 -15.59 5.47
C ALA A 76 -1.68 -14.38 6.17
N GLY A 77 -2.99 -14.45 6.42
CA GLY A 77 -3.69 -13.38 7.14
C GLY A 77 -3.24 -13.26 8.60
N ASN A 78 -2.96 -14.38 9.26
CA ASN A 78 -2.38 -14.37 10.60
C ASN A 78 -0.98 -13.74 10.64
N GLU A 79 -0.16 -13.96 9.62
CA GLU A 79 1.18 -13.36 9.55
C GLU A 79 1.11 -11.85 9.28
N LEU A 80 0.21 -11.40 8.39
CA LEU A 80 -0.06 -9.97 8.20
C LEU A 80 -0.43 -9.30 9.54
N LYS A 81 -1.35 -9.91 10.28
CA LYS A 81 -1.77 -9.43 11.60
C LYS A 81 -0.61 -9.32 12.58
N ARG A 82 0.26 -10.34 12.65
CA ARG A 82 1.44 -10.34 13.52
C ARG A 82 2.42 -9.22 13.20
N LEU A 83 2.70 -8.98 11.92
CA LEU A 83 3.58 -7.88 11.48
C LEU A 83 2.99 -6.51 11.82
N TYR A 84 1.67 -6.35 11.66
CA TYR A 84 0.96 -5.14 12.06
C TYR A 84 1.05 -4.91 13.59
N GLU A 85 0.79 -5.94 14.40
CA GLU A 85 0.90 -5.88 15.86
C GLU A 85 2.35 -5.61 16.32
N LEU A 86 3.35 -6.21 15.67
CA LEU A 86 4.75 -5.92 15.92
C LEU A 86 5.07 -4.44 15.65
N GLY A 87 4.60 -3.89 14.54
CA GLY A 87 4.78 -2.48 14.23
C GLY A 87 4.12 -1.54 15.24
N GLN A 88 2.93 -1.88 15.75
CA GLN A 88 2.31 -1.14 16.86
C GLN A 88 3.15 -1.20 18.14
N LYS A 89 3.64 -2.40 18.51
CA LYS A 89 4.51 -2.59 19.68
C LYS A 89 5.80 -1.78 19.54
N ALA A 90 6.40 -1.75 18.34
CA ALA A 90 7.57 -0.94 18.05
C ALA A 90 7.30 0.56 18.28
N GLN A 91 6.18 1.10 17.77
CA GLN A 91 5.81 2.51 17.97
C GLN A 91 5.68 2.87 19.46
N LYS A 92 5.09 1.99 20.27
CA LYS A 92 4.92 2.22 21.72
C LYS A 92 6.23 2.39 22.48
N VAL A 93 7.34 1.85 21.96
CA VAL A 93 8.67 1.96 22.57
C VAL A 93 9.59 2.93 21.81
N GLY A 94 9.03 3.80 20.95
CA GLY A 94 9.80 4.76 20.16
C GLY A 94 10.59 4.16 18.99
N ALA A 95 10.36 2.88 18.65
CA ALA A 95 10.94 2.21 17.50
C ALA A 95 10.01 2.26 16.28
N LYS A 96 10.55 1.95 15.09
CA LYS A 96 9.78 1.83 13.84
C LYS A 96 10.16 0.53 13.15
N LEU A 97 9.15 -0.25 12.72
CA LEU A 97 9.36 -1.36 11.80
C LEU A 97 9.63 -0.78 10.39
N ARG A 98 10.88 -0.43 10.13
CA ARG A 98 11.31 0.23 8.89
C ARG A 98 11.28 -0.74 7.73
N ASN A 99 11.03 -0.21 6.53
CA ASN A 99 11.04 -0.94 5.27
C ASN A 99 10.05 -2.12 5.25
N VAL A 100 8.96 -2.04 6.00
CA VAL A 100 7.85 -2.99 5.91
C VAL A 100 6.59 -2.19 5.66
N GLY A 101 5.89 -2.44 4.56
CA GLY A 101 4.76 -1.63 4.13
C GLY A 101 4.03 -2.23 2.95
N MET A 102 2.98 -1.55 2.51
CA MET A 102 2.19 -2.01 1.38
C MET A 102 2.84 -1.61 0.05
N SER A 103 2.71 -2.47 -0.95
CA SER A 103 3.19 -2.26 -2.31
C SER A 103 2.16 -2.79 -3.29
N HIS A 104 1.40 -1.88 -3.90
CA HIS A 104 0.43 -2.27 -4.91
C HIS A 104 1.09 -2.71 -6.21
N VAL A 105 0.51 -3.74 -6.83
CA VAL A 105 0.85 -4.20 -8.17
C VAL A 105 -0.23 -3.63 -9.10
N ALA A 106 0.17 -2.81 -10.05
CA ALA A 106 -0.77 -2.01 -10.83
C ALA A 106 -0.31 -1.80 -12.26
N SER A 107 -1.28 -1.55 -13.14
CA SER A 107 -1.06 -1.09 -14.51
C SER A 107 -1.17 0.42 -14.57
N TYR A 108 -0.19 1.07 -15.20
CA TYR A 108 -0.11 2.52 -15.33
C TYR A 108 -0.16 2.96 -16.78
N GLN A 109 -0.82 4.09 -17.01
CA GLN A 109 -0.51 4.96 -18.13
C GLN A 109 0.50 6.02 -17.64
N PHE A 110 1.68 6.00 -18.25
CA PHE A 110 2.72 7.00 -18.00
C PHE A 110 2.57 8.19 -18.94
N ALA A 111 2.99 9.36 -18.45
CA ALA A 111 3.22 10.53 -19.28
C ALA A 111 4.35 10.28 -20.29
N LYS A 112 4.46 11.20 -21.27
CA LYS A 112 5.52 11.15 -22.29
C LYS A 112 6.94 11.08 -21.69
N ASP A 113 7.14 11.63 -20.50
CA ASP A 113 8.42 11.61 -19.77
C ASP A 113 8.80 10.24 -19.20
N ARG A 114 7.85 9.27 -19.18
CA ARG A 114 7.96 7.95 -18.53
C ARG A 114 8.41 8.00 -17.07
N LYS A 115 8.27 9.15 -16.42
CA LYS A 115 8.62 9.39 -15.02
C LYS A 115 7.40 9.77 -14.19
N SER A 116 6.35 10.27 -14.82
CA SER A 116 5.11 10.66 -14.16
C SER A 116 3.99 9.72 -14.60
N VAL A 117 3.22 9.21 -13.65
CA VAL A 117 2.00 8.43 -13.93
C VAL A 117 0.86 9.40 -14.22
N GLU A 118 0.24 9.29 -15.39
CA GLU A 118 -0.94 10.07 -15.75
C GLU A 118 -2.21 9.45 -15.17
N SER A 119 -2.28 8.11 -15.16
CA SER A 119 -3.47 7.39 -14.70
C SER A 119 -3.08 5.98 -14.23
N VAL A 120 -3.58 5.61 -13.05
CA VAL A 120 -3.63 4.21 -12.60
C VAL A 120 -4.82 3.55 -13.28
N LYS A 121 -4.55 2.56 -14.14
CA LYS A 121 -5.58 1.89 -14.92
C LYS A 121 -6.26 0.79 -14.13
N GLU A 122 -5.46 0.03 -13.39
CA GLU A 122 -5.92 -1.13 -12.64
C GLU A 122 -4.93 -1.41 -11.50
N VAL A 123 -5.45 -1.90 -10.37
CA VAL A 123 -4.65 -2.44 -9.29
C VAL A 123 -5.01 -3.92 -9.15
N PHE A 124 -4.02 -4.78 -9.34
CA PHE A 124 -4.19 -6.23 -9.32
C PHE A 124 -4.10 -6.80 -7.91
N SER A 125 -3.21 -6.25 -7.09
CA SER A 125 -3.06 -6.64 -5.69
C SER A 125 -2.44 -5.51 -4.86
N VAL A 126 -2.56 -5.60 -3.55
CA VAL A 126 -1.79 -4.78 -2.60
C VAL A 126 -1.01 -5.69 -1.67
N ASP A 127 0.29 -5.76 -1.84
CA ASP A 127 1.09 -6.77 -1.14
C ASP A 127 1.77 -6.17 0.09
N LEU A 128 1.82 -6.91 1.20
CA LEU A 128 2.66 -6.57 2.34
C LEU A 128 4.07 -7.07 2.07
N VAL A 129 5.04 -6.17 1.99
CA VAL A 129 6.42 -6.51 1.60
C VAL A 129 7.46 -5.85 2.48
N ILE A 130 8.66 -6.45 2.46
CA ILE A 130 9.89 -5.79 2.86
C ILE A 130 10.41 -4.95 1.67
N ARG A 131 10.87 -3.73 1.95
CA ARG A 131 11.33 -2.72 0.97
C ARG A 131 10.27 -2.41 -0.10
N PRO A 132 9.07 -1.94 0.31
CA PRO A 132 8.02 -1.55 -0.63
C PRO A 132 8.45 -0.42 -1.57
N ALA A 133 7.83 -0.37 -2.75
CA ALA A 133 8.20 0.59 -3.78
C ALA A 133 7.86 2.04 -3.39
N THR A 134 6.76 2.29 -2.71
CA THR A 134 6.26 3.66 -2.48
C THR A 134 6.05 4.01 -1.01
N THR A 135 5.89 3.01 -0.15
CA THR A 135 5.78 3.18 1.31
C THR A 135 7.16 2.98 1.97
N LYS A 136 7.25 3.28 3.26
CA LYS A 136 8.41 3.17 4.16
C LYS A 136 8.06 2.36 5.42
N THR A 137 6.82 2.43 5.91
CA THR A 137 6.33 1.73 7.10
C THR A 137 4.84 1.41 6.99
N LEU A 138 4.32 0.46 7.80
CA LEU A 138 2.88 0.18 7.89
C LEU A 138 2.02 1.35 8.43
N PHE A 139 2.63 2.30 9.12
CA PHE A 139 1.96 3.36 9.89
C PHE A 139 2.29 4.77 9.38
N GLU A 140 2.48 4.92 8.07
CA GLU A 140 2.68 6.24 7.48
C GLU A 140 1.41 7.10 7.59
N GLY A 141 1.59 8.38 7.95
CA GLY A 141 0.51 9.37 8.04
C GLY A 141 -0.50 9.17 9.18
N THR A 142 -0.25 8.24 10.12
CA THR A 142 -0.85 8.31 11.46
C THR A 142 -0.13 9.31 12.37
N GLN A 143 0.95 9.94 11.90
CA GLN A 143 1.56 11.11 12.52
C GLN A 143 0.90 12.37 11.95
N ASN A 144 -0.16 12.85 12.59
CA ASN A 144 -0.54 14.25 12.50
C ASN A 144 0.40 15.05 13.40
N MET A 145 0.98 16.13 12.85
CA MET A 145 1.52 17.31 13.53
C MET A 145 2.55 17.06 14.66
N ASP A 146 3.84 17.13 14.34
CA ASP A 146 4.87 17.52 15.33
C ASP A 146 6.15 18.10 14.68
N GLU A 147 6.37 17.92 13.39
CA GLU A 147 7.58 18.45 12.72
C GLU A 147 7.45 19.88 12.17
N ALA A 148 6.29 20.55 12.35
CA ALA A 148 6.10 21.95 11.94
C ALA A 148 6.35 22.98 13.07
N GLN A 149 6.83 22.56 14.24
CA GLN A 149 7.15 23.45 15.37
C GLN A 149 8.64 23.50 15.74
N LEU A 150 9.52 22.96 14.89
CA LEU A 150 10.98 23.02 15.10
C LEU A 150 11.75 23.56 13.88
N ALA A 151 11.12 24.41 13.08
CA ALA A 151 11.80 25.25 12.09
C ALA A 151 11.86 26.69 12.57
#